data_AF-A0A125RI43-F1
#
_entry.id   AF-A0A125RI43-F1
#
_cell.length_a   1.000
_cell.length_b   1.000
_cell.length_c   1.000
_cell.angle_alpha   90.00
_cell.angle_beta   90.00
_cell.angle_gamma   90.00
#
_symmetry.space_group_name_H-M   'P 1'
#
loop_
_entity.id
_entity.type
_entity.pdbx_description
1 polymer ?
#
loop_
_entity_poly.entity_id
_entity_poly.type
_entity_poly.pdbx_seq_one_letter_code
_entity_poly.pdbx_strand_id
1 'polypeptide(L)'
;PALQSNWMLLHVTTCFLSYGAFAISFLASIIYLTPLRNQFFTLEQLDHVMYRSILFGFPLLILGVLSGAIWANEAWGTYWSWDPKETWS
;
A
#
# COMPACT_ATOMS: atom_id res chain seq x y z
N PRO A 1 16.79 -1.86 19.71
CA PRO A 1 15.32 -1.65 19.79
C PRO A 1 14.72 -1.48 18.37
N ALA A 2 14.36 -2.59 17.71
CA ALA A 2 13.94 -2.60 16.30
C ALA A 2 12.70 -1.73 16.01
N LEU A 3 11.84 -1.52 17.02
CA LEU A 3 10.62 -0.69 16.97
C LEU A 3 10.87 0.82 17.13
N GLN A 4 12.09 1.25 17.41
CA GLN A 4 12.45 2.64 17.70
C GLN A 4 13.33 3.24 16.59
N SER A 5 13.02 2.93 15.32
CA SER A 5 13.72 3.50 14.16
C SER A 5 12.78 4.37 13.33
N ASN A 6 13.28 5.51 12.84
CA ASN A 6 12.55 6.40 11.94
C ASN A 6 12.16 5.70 10.64
N TRP A 7 12.92 4.68 10.23
CA TRP A 7 12.64 3.88 9.03
C TRP A 7 11.42 2.98 9.20
N MET A 8 11.19 2.43 10.40
CA MET A 8 9.96 1.70 10.71
C MET A 8 8.75 2.61 10.55
N LEU A 9 8.81 3.83 11.09
CA LEU A 9 7.72 4.79 11.00
C LEU A 9 7.43 5.16 9.54
N LEU A 10 8.47 5.44 8.75
CA LEU A 10 8.33 5.76 7.33
C LEU A 10 7.75 4.59 6.54
N HIS A 11 8.23 3.37 6.79
CA HIS A 11 7.70 2.15 6.15
C HIS A 11 6.21 1.95 6.45
N VAL A 12 5.82 1.98 7.72
CA VAL A 12 4.43 1.72 8.13
C VAL A 12 3.49 2.81 7.59
N THR A 13 3.88 4.08 7.67
CA THR A 13 3.03 5.19 7.21
C THR A 13 2.84 5.18 5.69
N THR A 14 3.90 4.93 4.91
CA THR A 14 3.81 4.85 3.44
C THR A 14 2.99 3.64 2.99
N CYS A 15 3.18 2.48 3.62
CA CYS A 15 2.35 1.29 3.37
C CYS A 15 0.87 1.53 3.69
N PHE A 16 0.56 2.13 4.84
CA PHE A 16 -0.82 2.40 5.25
C PHE A 16 -1.54 3.35 4.26
N LEU A 17 -0.86 4.44 3.87
CA LEU A 17 -1.42 5.39 2.89
C LEU A 17 -1.61 4.75 1.52
N SER A 18 -0.65 3.93 1.08
CA SER A 18 -0.72 3.21 -0.19
C SER A 18 -1.92 2.25 -0.23
N TYR A 19 -2.07 1.40 0.79
CA TYR A 19 -3.19 0.47 0.88
C TYR A 19 -4.53 1.20 1.02
N GLY A 20 -4.56 2.33 1.74
CA GLY A 20 -5.74 3.19 1.79
C GLY A 20 -6.17 3.67 0.40
N ALA A 21 -5.22 4.13 -0.41
CA ALA A 21 -5.50 4.57 -1.78
C ALA A 21 -5.98 3.40 -2.68
N PHE A 22 -5.38 2.22 -2.54
CA PHE A 22 -5.86 1.04 -3.28
C PHE A 22 -7.23 0.55 -2.81
N ALA A 23 -7.54 0.65 -1.52
CA ALA A 23 -8.87 0.34 -1.00
C ALA A 23 -9.94 1.27 -1.58
N ILE A 24 -9.65 2.57 -1.70
CA ILE A 24 -10.55 3.53 -2.36
C ILE A 24 -10.75 3.15 -3.83
N SER A 25 -9.67 2.82 -4.55
CA SER A 25 -9.76 2.37 -5.94
C SER A 25 -10.58 1.07 -6.09
N PHE A 26 -10.44 0.14 -5.14
CA PHE A 26 -11.19 -1.11 -5.14
C PHE A 26 -12.68 -0.87 -4.90
N LEU A 27 -13.03 -0.02 -3.95
CA LEU A 27 -14.42 0.37 -3.70
C LEU A 27 -15.04 1.08 -4.91
N ALA A 28 -14.31 2.01 -5.53
CA ALA A 28 -14.75 2.68 -6.75
C ALA A 28 -14.98 1.68 -7.90
N SER A 29 -14.13 0.67 -8.04
CA SER A 29 -14.30 -0.42 -9.01
C SER A 29 -15.55 -1.28 -8.74
N ILE A 30 -15.85 -1.58 -7.47
CA ILE A 30 -17.11 -2.27 -7.11
C ILE A 30 -18.32 -1.43 -7.52
N ILE A 31 -18.31 -0.13 -7.25
CA ILE A 31 -19.40 0.77 -7.65
C ILE A 31 -19.51 0.81 -9.17
N TYR A 32 -18.39 0.86 -9.89
CA TYR A 32 -18.34 0.88 -11.36
C TYR A 32 -18.99 -0.36 -12.00
N LEU A 33 -18.80 -1.54 -11.39
CA LEU A 33 -19.33 -2.81 -11.88
C LEU A 33 -20.79 -3.05 -11.47
N THR A 34 -21.28 -2.35 -10.47
CA THR A 34 -22.66 -2.51 -9.97
C THR A 34 -23.61 -1.48 -10.58
N PRO A 35 -24.93 -1.74 -10.60
CA PRO A 35 -25.91 -0.77 -11.05
C PRO A 35 -25.95 0.51 -10.18
N LEU A 36 -25.32 0.48 -8.99
CA LEU A 36 -25.16 1.62 -8.09
C LEU A 36 -24.46 2.81 -8.73
N ARG A 37 -23.64 2.59 -9.77
CA ARG A 37 -22.98 3.68 -10.50
C ARG A 37 -23.98 4.75 -10.95
N ASN A 38 -25.09 4.36 -11.58
CA ASN A 38 -26.04 5.29 -12.19
C ASN A 38 -26.85 6.13 -11.18
N GLN A 39 -26.75 5.83 -9.88
CA GLN A 39 -27.52 6.49 -8.84
C GLN A 39 -26.78 7.66 -8.19
N PHE A 40 -25.45 7.61 -8.14
CA PHE A 40 -24.65 8.58 -7.38
C PHE A 40 -23.45 9.15 -8.16
N PHE A 41 -22.94 8.46 -9.20
CA PHE A 41 -21.70 8.84 -9.88
C PHE A 41 -21.76 8.62 -11.40
N THR A 42 -21.01 9.40 -12.17
CA THR A 42 -20.80 9.11 -13.60
C THR A 42 -19.64 8.12 -13.78
N LEU A 43 -19.60 7.41 -14.91
CA LEU A 43 -18.48 6.50 -15.23
C LEU A 43 -17.14 7.24 -15.23
N GLU A 44 -17.11 8.43 -15.82
CA GLU A 44 -15.94 9.30 -15.89
C GLU A 44 -15.45 9.72 -14.48
N GLN A 45 -16.36 9.99 -13.55
CA GLN A 45 -16.01 10.31 -12.16
C GLN A 45 -15.35 9.12 -11.46
N LEU A 46 -15.91 7.92 -11.62
CA LEU A 46 -15.35 6.70 -11.03
C LEU A 46 -13.97 6.38 -11.63
N ASP A 47 -13.83 6.50 -12.94
CA ASP A 47 -12.55 6.29 -13.64
C ASP A 47 -11.48 7.30 -13.15
N HIS A 48 -11.84 8.58 -12.98
CA HIS A 48 -10.93 9.57 -12.43
C HIS A 48 -10.52 9.27 -10.99
N VAL A 49 -11.45 8.84 -10.13
CA VAL A 49 -11.14 8.47 -8.75
C VAL A 49 -10.21 7.26 -8.71
N MET A 50 -10.51 6.22 -9.49
CA MET A 50 -9.65 5.03 -9.60
C MET A 50 -8.25 5.40 -10.08
N TYR A 51 -8.15 6.13 -11.19
CA TYR A 51 -6.87 6.53 -11.77
C TYR A 51 -6.03 7.36 -10.78
N ARG A 52 -6.61 8.39 -10.16
CA ARG A 52 -5.89 9.24 -9.19
C ARG A 52 -5.47 8.48 -7.95
N SER A 53 -6.33 7.57 -7.46
CA SER A 53 -6.02 6.76 -6.28
C SER A 53 -4.87 5.80 -6.56
N ILE A 54 -4.86 5.13 -7.71
CA ILE A 54 -3.75 4.24 -8.10
C ILE A 54 -2.48 5.04 -8.34
N LEU A 55 -2.57 6.16 -9.05
CA LEU A 55 -1.44 7.04 -9.35
C LEU A 55 -0.75 7.54 -8.06
N PHE A 56 -1.53 7.80 -7.01
CA PHE A 56 -1.01 8.19 -5.71
C PHE A 56 -0.50 7.01 -4.88
N GLY A 57 -1.25 5.90 -4.84
CA GLY A 57 -0.92 4.72 -4.04
C GLY A 57 0.33 3.99 -4.52
N PHE A 58 0.58 3.93 -5.83
CA PHE A 58 1.66 3.14 -6.39
C PHE A 58 3.08 3.66 -6.06
N PRO A 59 3.39 4.97 -6.20
CA PRO A 59 4.67 5.51 -5.73
C PRO A 59 4.87 5.34 -4.22
N LEU A 60 3.80 5.48 -3.43
CA LEU A 60 3.87 5.26 -1.98
C LEU A 60 4.19 3.80 -1.63
N LEU A 61 3.66 2.84 -2.40
CA LEU A 61 4.00 1.43 -2.24
C LEU A 61 5.49 1.20 -2.48
N ILE A 62 6.03 1.80 -3.54
CA ILE A 62 7.46 1.69 -3.87
C ILE A 62 8.31 2.24 -2.72
N LEU A 63 7.97 3.42 -2.20
CA LEU A 63 8.65 4.00 -1.05
C LEU A 63 8.52 3.12 0.19
N GLY A 64 7.36 2.49 0.41
CA GLY A 64 7.14 1.52 1.47
C GLY A 64 8.05 0.30 1.35
N VAL A 65 8.15 -0.30 0.18
CA VAL A 65 9.04 -1.45 -0.06
C VAL A 65 10.51 -1.07 0.15
N LEU A 66 10.95 0.08 -0.37
CA LEU A 66 12.34 0.55 -0.21
C LEU A 66 12.69 0.82 1.26
N SER A 67 11.82 1.55 1.96
CA SER A 67 12.04 1.85 3.38
C SER A 67 11.95 0.61 4.28
N GLY A 68 11.12 -0.37 3.91
CA GLY A 68 11.06 -1.67 4.58
C GLY A 68 12.35 -2.46 4.45
N ALA A 69 12.96 -2.47 3.26
CA ALA A 69 14.25 -3.12 3.04
C ALA A 69 15.38 -2.45 3.84
N ILE A 70 15.38 -1.11 3.95
CA ILE A 70 16.36 -0.38 4.77
C ILE A 70 16.17 -0.70 6.26
N TRP A 71 14.92 -0.70 6.74
CA TRP A 71 14.61 -1.07 8.11
C TRP A 71 15.02 -2.52 8.43
N ALA A 72 14.79 -3.46 7.50
CA ALA A 72 15.20 -4.85 7.65
C ALA A 72 16.72 -4.97 7.85
N ASN A 73 17.51 -4.20 7.10
CA ASN A 73 18.96 -4.16 7.26
C ASN A 73 19.38 -3.59 8.63
N GLU A 74 18.68 -2.56 9.14
CA GLU A 74 18.94 -2.04 10.49
C GLU A 74 18.54 -3.02 11.60
N ALA A 75 17.45 -3.77 11.42
CA ALA A 75 16.90 -4.66 12.44
C ALA A 75 17.62 -6.02 12.50
N TRP A 76 17.97 -6.57 11.34
CA TRP A 76 18.48 -7.94 11.18
C TRP A 76 19.85 -8.02 10.51
N GLY A 77 20.43 -6.90 10.08
CA GLY A 77 21.73 -6.87 9.39
C GLY A 77 21.68 -7.36 7.93
N THR A 78 20.49 -7.61 7.39
CA THR A 78 20.26 -8.02 6.00
C THR A 78 19.02 -7.31 5.45
N TYR A 79 19.01 -6.97 4.16
CA TYR A 79 17.86 -6.31 3.53
C TYR A 79 16.61 -7.18 3.43
N TRP A 80 16.78 -8.50 3.51
CA TRP A 80 15.71 -9.49 3.47
C TRP A 80 16.22 -10.80 4.04
N SER A 81 15.49 -11.36 5.00
CA SER A 81 15.73 -12.70 5.53
C SER A 81 14.40 -13.32 5.92
N TRP A 82 14.26 -14.62 5.65
CA TRP A 82 13.16 -15.40 6.19
C TRP A 82 13.51 -15.88 7.60
N ASP A 83 12.63 -15.70 8.57
CA ASP A 83 12.80 -16.35 9.86
C ASP A 83 12.57 -17.88 9.70
N PRO A 84 13.29 -18.75 10.44
CA PRO A 84 13.07 -20.21 10.39
C PRO A 84 11.62 -20.64 10.67
N LYS A 85 10.86 -19.79 11.40
CA LYS A 85 9.42 -19.97 11.66
C LYS A 85 8.54 -19.73 10.42
N GLU A 86 9.04 -19.05 9.41
CA GLU A 86 8.36 -18.70 8.16
C GLU A 86 8.72 -19.63 7.00
N THR A 87 9.85 -20.34 7.07
CA THR A 87 10.30 -21.26 6.00
C THR A 87 10.17 -22.74 6.31
N TRP A 88 9.69 -23.13 7.51
CA TRP A 88 9.53 -24.52 8.00
C TRP A 88 10.29 -25.55 7.15
N SER A 89 11.60 -25.54 7.31
CA SER A 89 12.53 -26.53 6.75
C SER A 89 13.35 -27.11 7.88
#